data_AF-A0A7R6SSR1-F1
#
_entry.id   AF-A0A7R6SSR1-F1
#
_cell.length_a   1.000
_cell.length_b   1.000
_cell.length_c   1.000
_cell.angle_alpha   90.00
_cell.angle_beta   90.00
_cell.angle_gamma   90.00
#
_symmetry.space_group_name_H-M   'P 1'
#
loop_
_entity.id
_entity.type
_entity.pdbx_description
1 polymer ?
#
loop_
_entity_poly.entity_id
_entity_poly.type
_entity_poly.pdbx_seq_one_letter_code
_entity_poly.pdbx_strand_id
1 'polypeptide(L)'
;MPRTISEQDKFELQQNFRRYLKYQDQYDSAFSTLKQSRASRVWLAGLATLLISFGSEFFLGASAALFGVYFYRIATAWYSSFQVDEGREEVLRWFSSKGLKFEGRILYFRDDQKLENPVDPFSDEVYA
;
A
#
# COMPACT_ATOMS: atom_id res chain seq x y z
N MET A 1 -3.17 33.73 9.45
CA MET A 1 -3.85 33.28 10.68
C MET A 1 -3.21 31.96 11.08
N PRO A 2 -2.90 31.71 12.35
CA PRO A 2 -2.47 30.37 12.77
C PRO A 2 -3.56 29.38 12.35
N ARG A 3 -3.17 28.36 11.58
CA ARG A 3 -4.10 27.34 11.09
C ARG A 3 -4.35 26.37 12.23
N THR A 4 -5.59 26.32 12.69
CA THR A 4 -6.01 25.44 13.77
C THR A 4 -7.06 24.47 13.26
N ILE A 5 -7.05 23.27 13.82
CA ILE A 5 -8.02 22.22 13.60
C ILE A 5 -9.09 22.35 14.68
N SER A 6 -10.35 22.09 14.36
CA SER A 6 -11.40 22.15 15.37
C SER A 6 -11.11 21.18 16.52
N GLU A 7 -11.26 21.63 17.78
CA GLU A 7 -11.12 20.75 18.95
C GLU A 7 -12.04 19.52 18.91
N GLN A 8 -13.22 19.65 18.28
CA GLN A 8 -14.18 18.54 18.14
C GLN A 8 -13.62 17.38 17.32
N ASP A 9 -12.73 17.67 16.38
CA ASP A 9 -12.10 16.68 15.50
C ASP A 9 -10.87 16.02 16.14
N LYS A 10 -10.40 16.48 17.31
CA LYS A 10 -9.15 16.01 17.94
C LYS A 10 -9.09 14.51 18.11
N PHE A 11 -10.13 13.92 18.68
CA PHE A 11 -10.19 12.47 18.91
C PHE A 11 -10.17 11.69 17.60
N GLU A 12 -11.00 12.10 16.62
CA GLU A 12 -11.06 11.45 15.31
C GLU A 12 -9.73 11.59 14.55
N LEU A 13 -9.09 12.75 14.61
CA LEU A 13 -7.80 13.02 13.98
C LEU A 13 -6.73 12.07 14.52
N GLN A 14 -6.62 11.97 15.84
CA GLN A 14 -5.64 11.10 16.49
C GLN A 14 -5.90 9.62 16.18
N GLN A 15 -7.17 9.19 16.18
CA GLN A 15 -7.53 7.82 15.86
C GLN A 15 -7.24 7.48 14.39
N ASN A 16 -7.65 8.35 13.46
CA ASN A 16 -7.44 8.16 12.03
C ASN A 16 -5.96 8.28 11.66
N PHE A 17 -5.18 9.08 12.36
CA PHE A 17 -3.73 9.17 12.16
C PHE A 17 -3.05 7.83 12.50
N ARG A 18 -3.40 7.22 13.63
CA ARG A 18 -2.90 5.89 13.99
C ARG A 18 -3.36 4.82 12.99
N ARG A 19 -4.60 4.89 12.51
CA ARG A 19 -5.11 3.99 11.46
C ARG A 19 -4.32 4.16 10.17
N TYR A 20 -4.04 5.39 9.75
CA TYR A 20 -3.25 5.69 8.58
C TYR A 20 -1.85 5.08 8.67
N LEU A 21 -1.13 5.31 9.78
CA LEU A 21 0.21 4.75 9.97
C LEU A 21 0.20 3.22 9.90
N LYS A 22 -0.79 2.57 10.51
CA LYS A 22 -0.96 1.11 10.41
C LYS A 22 -1.19 0.65 8.97
N TYR A 23 -2.05 1.34 8.21
CA TYR A 23 -2.27 1.01 6.80
C TYR A 23 -1.03 1.28 5.95
N GLN A 24 -0.26 2.32 6.25
CA GLN A 24 1.00 2.60 5.58
C GLN A 24 2.01 1.47 5.79
N ASP A 25 2.19 0.99 7.02
CA ASP A 25 3.06 -0.16 7.32
C ASP A 25 2.60 -1.43 6.60
N GLN A 26 1.28 -1.69 6.59
CA GLN A 26 0.70 -2.83 5.88
C GLN A 26 0.90 -2.72 4.36
N TYR A 27 0.76 -1.52 3.82
CA TYR A 27 0.94 -1.25 2.39
C TYR A 27 2.41 -1.47 2.00
N ASP A 28 3.35 -0.91 2.75
CA ASP A 28 4.79 -1.06 2.50
C ASP A 28 5.17 -2.55 2.50
N SER A 29 4.63 -3.33 3.46
CA SER A 29 4.83 -4.77 3.53
C SER A 29 4.22 -5.53 2.35
N ALA A 30 2.95 -5.27 2.02
CA ALA A 30 2.26 -5.93 0.89
C ALA A 30 2.91 -5.58 -0.46
N PHE A 31 3.33 -4.33 -0.63
CA PHE A 31 4.02 -3.86 -1.83
C PHE A 31 5.41 -4.51 -1.97
N SER A 32 6.14 -4.66 -0.86
CA SER A 32 7.42 -5.39 -0.86
C SER A 32 7.24 -6.85 -1.27
N THR A 33 6.16 -7.50 -0.80
CA THR A 33 5.81 -8.87 -1.17
C THR A 33 5.45 -8.97 -2.66
N LEU A 34 4.67 -8.03 -3.19
CA LEU A 34 4.37 -7.95 -4.62
C LEU A 34 5.64 -7.80 -5.47
N LYS A 35 6.58 -6.94 -5.04
CA LYS A 35 7.87 -6.76 -5.69
C LYS A 35 8.68 -8.06 -5.68
N GLN A 36 8.70 -8.78 -4.56
CA GLN A 36 9.37 -10.08 -4.44
C GLN A 36 8.71 -11.16 -5.31
N SER A 37 7.38 -11.21 -5.35
CA SER A 37 6.62 -12.15 -6.20
C SER A 37 6.91 -11.91 -7.68
N ARG A 38 6.99 -10.65 -8.13
CA ARG A 38 7.38 -10.30 -9.50
C ARG A 38 8.85 -10.61 -9.81
N ALA A 39 9.73 -10.53 -8.82
CA ALA A 39 11.14 -10.88 -8.96
C ALA A 39 11.40 -12.40 -8.96
N SER A 40 10.38 -13.22 -8.65
CA SER A 40 10.46 -14.67 -8.66
C SER A 40 10.93 -15.21 -10.02
N ARG A 41 11.87 -16.15 -9.99
CA ARG A 41 12.42 -16.81 -11.19
C ARG A 41 11.76 -18.14 -11.53
N VAL A 42 10.67 -18.51 -10.86
CA VAL A 42 9.95 -19.78 -11.08
C VAL A 42 9.50 -19.94 -12.54
N TRP A 43 9.17 -18.84 -13.23
CA TRP A 43 8.82 -18.84 -14.65
C TRP A 43 9.94 -19.37 -15.56
N LEU A 44 11.22 -19.27 -15.15
CA LEU A 44 12.34 -19.85 -15.91
C LEU A 44 12.30 -21.38 -15.92
N ALA A 45 11.92 -22.00 -14.80
CA ALA A 45 11.74 -23.45 -14.73
C ALA A 45 10.56 -23.89 -15.61
N GLY A 46 9.46 -23.12 -15.58
CA GLY A 46 8.32 -23.32 -16.49
C GLY A 46 8.73 -23.25 -17.95
N LEU A 47 9.49 -22.22 -18.33
CA LEU A 47 10.02 -22.07 -19.67
C LEU A 47 10.93 -23.24 -20.08
N ALA A 48 11.85 -23.66 -19.21
CA ALA A 48 12.72 -24.81 -19.47
C ALA A 48 11.91 -26.10 -19.71
N THR A 49 10.89 -26.37 -18.89
CA THR A 49 10.00 -27.53 -19.09
C THR A 49 9.17 -27.43 -20.37
N LEU A 50 8.76 -26.21 -20.76
CA LEU A 50 8.03 -25.99 -22.01
C LEU A 50 8.90 -26.32 -23.23
N LEU A 51 10.18 -25.94 -23.22
CA LEU A 51 11.10 -26.23 -24.32
C LEU A 51 11.33 -27.74 -24.53
N ILE A 52 11.14 -28.55 -23.49
CA ILE A 52 11.30 -30.01 -23.54
C ILE A 52 9.95 -30.71 -23.87
N SER A 53 8.85 -29.97 -23.99
CA SER A 53 7.51 -30.55 -24.12
C SER A 53 7.20 -31.19 -25.48
N PHE A 54 8.11 -31.10 -26.47
CA PHE A 54 7.89 -31.56 -27.85
C PHE A 54 7.51 -33.05 -27.98
N GLY A 55 7.68 -33.88 -26.94
CA GLY A 55 7.32 -35.30 -26.97
C GLY A 55 6.54 -35.79 -25.76
N SER A 56 6.01 -34.92 -24.90
CA SER A 56 5.39 -35.35 -23.64
C SER A 56 4.37 -34.36 -23.08
N GLU A 57 3.14 -34.84 -22.93
CA GLU A 57 2.05 -34.11 -22.26
C GLU A 57 2.36 -33.84 -20.78
N PHE A 58 3.17 -34.68 -20.15
CA PHE A 58 3.61 -34.47 -18.78
C PHE A 58 4.42 -33.17 -18.63
N PHE A 59 5.40 -32.93 -19.51
CA PHE A 59 6.21 -31.70 -19.46
C PHE A 59 5.40 -30.46 -19.82
N LEU A 60 4.40 -30.58 -20.70
CA LEU A 60 3.44 -29.52 -20.97
C LEU A 60 2.62 -29.17 -19.72
N GLY A 61 2.10 -30.18 -19.02
CA GLY A 61 1.36 -30.00 -17.76
C GLY A 61 2.22 -29.42 -16.64
N ALA A 62 3.46 -29.89 -16.49
CA ALA A 62 4.42 -29.37 -15.52
C ALA A 62 4.73 -27.89 -15.77
N SER A 63 4.95 -27.51 -17.03
CA SER A 63 5.15 -26.11 -17.43
C SER A 63 3.93 -25.25 -17.09
N ALA A 64 2.73 -25.70 -17.45
CA ALA A 64 1.49 -25.00 -17.13
C ALA A 64 1.30 -24.80 -15.62
N ALA A 65 1.61 -25.81 -14.81
CA ALA A 65 1.57 -25.70 -13.35
C ALA A 65 2.59 -24.67 -12.82
N LEU A 66 3.82 -24.66 -13.33
CA LEU A 66 4.86 -23.71 -12.91
C LEU A 66 4.50 -22.26 -13.27
N PHE A 67 3.97 -22.03 -14.48
CA PHE A 67 3.43 -20.72 -14.85
C PHE A 67 2.22 -20.35 -14.01
N GLY A 68 1.30 -21.29 -13.77
CA GLY A 68 0.14 -21.11 -12.91
C GLY A 68 0.53 -20.64 -11.50
N VAL A 69 1.48 -21.33 -10.87
CA VAL A 69 2.02 -20.94 -9.54
C VAL A 69 2.65 -19.54 -9.58
N TYR A 70 3.42 -19.23 -10.62
CA TYR A 70 4.05 -17.93 -10.76
C TYR A 70 3.03 -16.79 -10.85
N PHE A 71 2.06 -16.90 -11.75
CA PHE A 71 1.03 -15.88 -11.91
C PHE A 71 0.07 -15.82 -10.72
N TYR A 72 -0.25 -16.96 -10.11
CA TYR A 72 -1.07 -17.02 -8.90
C TYR A 72 -0.44 -16.23 -7.74
N ARG A 73 0.87 -16.38 -7.53
CA ARG A 73 1.61 -15.63 -6.49
C ARG A 73 1.59 -14.12 -6.75
N ILE A 74 1.71 -13.70 -8.01
CA ILE A 74 1.62 -12.29 -8.38
C ILE A 74 0.22 -11.76 -8.15
N ALA A 75 -0.81 -12.48 -8.61
CA ALA A 75 -2.21 -12.06 -8.49
C ALA A 75 -2.65 -11.96 -7.03
N THR A 76 -2.30 -12.93 -6.19
CA THR A 76 -2.64 -12.92 -4.76
C THR A 76 -1.90 -11.80 -4.00
N ALA A 77 -0.61 -11.57 -4.28
CA ALA A 77 0.13 -10.46 -3.69
C ALA A 77 -0.42 -9.10 -4.14
N TRP A 78 -0.81 -8.98 -5.42
CA TRP A 78 -1.43 -7.77 -5.95
C TRP A 78 -2.78 -7.50 -5.28
N TYR A 79 -3.63 -8.52 -5.18
CA TYR A 79 -4.93 -8.41 -4.52
C TYR A 79 -4.80 -7.98 -3.04
N SER A 80 -3.85 -8.58 -2.31
CA SER A 80 -3.56 -8.18 -0.92
C SER A 80 -3.08 -6.73 -0.83
N SER A 81 -2.21 -6.29 -1.76
CA SER A 81 -1.77 -4.88 -1.78
C SER A 81 -2.93 -3.92 -2.08
N PHE A 82 -3.84 -4.31 -2.97
CA PHE A 82 -5.00 -3.50 -3.36
C PHE A 82 -6.00 -3.32 -2.21
N GLN A 83 -6.33 -4.38 -1.48
CA GLN A 83 -7.23 -4.29 -0.32
C GLN A 83 -6.71 -3.34 0.76
N VAL A 84 -5.40 -3.36 1.02
CA VAL A 84 -4.78 -2.46 2.00
C VAL A 84 -4.76 -1.00 1.48
N ASP A 85 -4.51 -0.82 0.19
CA ASP A 85 -4.52 0.50 -0.44
C ASP A 85 -5.90 1.17 -0.37
N GLU A 86 -6.98 0.41 -0.58
CA GLU A 86 -8.35 0.90 -0.46
C GLU A 86 -8.67 1.40 0.96
N GLY A 87 -8.30 0.63 1.99
CA GLY A 87 -8.43 1.06 3.39
C GLY A 87 -7.58 2.29 3.73
N ARG A 88 -6.39 2.41 3.13
CA ARG A 88 -5.55 3.61 3.26
C ARG A 88 -6.20 4.82 2.59
N GLU A 89 -6.78 4.63 1.40
CA GLU A 89 -7.40 5.70 0.62
C GLU A 89 -8.64 6.27 1.31
N GLU A 90 -9.46 5.42 1.95
CA GLU A 90 -10.61 5.87 2.73
C GLU A 90 -10.17 6.85 3.84
N VAL A 91 -9.12 6.49 4.59
CA VAL A 91 -8.57 7.35 5.64
C VAL A 91 -7.99 8.63 5.05
N LEU A 92 -7.21 8.53 3.96
CA LEU A 92 -6.65 9.69 3.27
C LEU A 92 -7.74 10.65 2.77
N ARG A 93 -8.87 10.13 2.30
CA ARG A 93 -10.02 10.93 1.85
C ARG A 93 -10.65 11.70 3.00
N TRP A 94 -10.74 11.10 4.19
CA TRP A 94 -11.17 11.80 5.40
C TRP A 94 -10.19 12.92 5.78
N PHE A 95 -8.88 12.69 5.76
CA PHE A 95 -7.90 13.77 6.01
C PHE A 95 -7.99 14.89 4.96
N SER A 96 -8.16 14.54 3.69
CA SER A 96 -8.33 15.52 2.61
C SER A 96 -9.60 16.36 2.78
N SER A 97 -10.69 15.81 3.34
CA SER A 97 -11.91 16.57 3.62
C SER A 97 -11.73 17.59 4.74
N LYS A 98 -10.78 17.32 5.66
CA LYS A 98 -10.33 18.23 6.72
C LYS A 98 -9.22 19.21 6.27
N GLY A 99 -8.88 19.22 4.98
CA GLY A 99 -7.85 20.11 4.43
C GLY A 99 -6.42 19.69 4.79
N LEU A 100 -6.22 18.41 5.12
CA LEU A 100 -4.93 17.85 5.49
C LEU A 100 -4.42 16.88 4.41
N LYS A 101 -3.11 16.70 4.35
CA LYS A 101 -2.45 15.76 3.44
C LYS A 101 -1.28 15.09 4.15
N PHE A 102 -0.90 13.91 3.68
CA PHE A 102 0.31 13.24 4.12
C PHE A 102 1.40 13.34 3.06
N GLU A 103 2.65 13.46 3.52
CA GLU A 103 3.85 13.12 2.75
C GLU A 103 4.59 12.01 3.50
N GLY A 104 4.56 10.80 2.93
CA GLY A 104 5.03 9.60 3.62
C GLY A 104 4.24 9.34 4.92
N ARG A 105 4.85 9.60 6.08
CA ARG A 105 4.25 9.40 7.40
C ARG A 105 3.91 10.70 8.13
N ILE A 106 4.23 11.85 7.52
CA ILE A 106 4.12 13.15 8.16
C ILE A 106 2.88 13.86 7.64
N LEU A 107 2.11 14.46 8.56
CA LEU A 107 0.88 15.18 8.26
C LEU A 107 1.19 16.66 8.02
N TYR A 108 0.51 17.27 7.05
CA TYR A 108 0.60 18.68 6.72
C TYR A 108 -0.77 19.24 6.38
N PHE A 109 -0.91 20.56 6.42
CA PHE A 109 -2.02 21.22 5.75
C PHE A 109 -1.88 21.12 4.23
N ARG A 110 -2.99 20.95 3.52
CA ARG A 110 -2.99 20.77 2.06
C ARG A 110 -2.31 21.92 1.32
N ASP A 111 -2.55 23.13 1.80
CA ASP A 111 -2.00 24.38 1.27
C ASP A 111 -0.51 24.57 1.55
N ASP A 112 0.09 23.79 2.47
CA ASP A 112 1.53 23.81 2.71
C ASP A 112 2.25 23.08 1.57
N GLN A 113 2.45 23.77 0.45
CA GLN A 113 3.12 23.22 -0.72
C GLN A 113 4.61 22.97 -0.49
N LYS A 114 5.22 23.70 0.46
CA LYS A 114 6.66 23.58 0.76
C LYS A 114 6.97 22.54 1.83
N LEU A 115 5.95 22.01 2.50
CA LEU A 115 6.07 21.02 3.58
C LEU A 115 6.93 21.56 4.74
N GLU A 116 6.82 22.86 5.03
CA GLU A 116 7.64 23.53 6.03
C GLU A 116 7.04 23.40 7.45
N ASN A 117 5.73 23.18 7.58
CA ASN A 117 5.01 23.18 8.85
C ASN A 117 4.34 21.81 9.06
N PRO A 118 5.08 20.80 9.55
CA PRO A 118 4.49 19.53 9.90
C PRO A 118 3.47 19.71 11.02
N VAL A 119 2.36 19.01 10.90
CA VAL A 119 1.29 18.97 11.89
C VAL A 119 1.51 17.77 12.80
N ASP A 120 1.61 18.02 14.10
CA ASP A 120 1.53 16.97 15.12
C ASP A 120 0.08 16.86 15.64
N PRO A 121 -0.65 15.77 15.31
CA PRO A 121 -2.02 15.53 15.80
C PRO A 121 -2.13 15.39 17.32
N PHE A 122 -1.02 15.21 18.02
CA PHE A 122 -1.00 15.05 19.47
C PHE A 122 -0.61 16.33 20.20
N SER A 123 -0.20 17.37 19.48
CA SER A 123 0.05 18.69 20.05
C SER A 123 -1.25 19.48 20.18
N ASP A 124 -1.52 19.99 21.38
CA ASP A 124 -2.71 20.78 21.67
C ASP A 124 -2.67 22.15 20.97
N GLU A 125 -1.48 22.64 20.61
CA GLU A 125 -1.27 23.95 19.96
C GLU A 125 -1.89 24.03 18.55
N VAL A 126 -2.18 22.89 17.93
CA VAL A 126 -2.77 22.82 16.59
C VAL A 126 -4.30 22.89 16.64
N TYR A 127 -4.91 22.89 17.82
CA TYR A 127 -6.36 22.93 17.99
C TYR A 127 -6.84 24.28 18.52
N ALA A 128 -7.99 24.75 18.02
CA ALA A 128 -8.71 25.92 18.55
C ALA A 128 -10.21 25.86 18.24
#